data_AF-A0A7W8F332-F1
#
_entry.id   AF-A0A7W8F332-F1
#
_cell.length_a   1.000
_cell.length_b   1.000
_cell.length_c   1.000
_cell.angle_alpha   90.00
_cell.angle_beta   90.00
_cell.angle_gamma   90.00
#
_symmetry.space_group_name_H-M   'P 1'
#
loop_
_entity.id
_entity.type
_entity.pdbx_description
1 polymer ?
#
loop_
_entity_poly.entity_id
_entity_poly.type
_entity_poly.pdbx_seq_one_letter_code
_entity_poly.pdbx_strand_id
1 'polypeptide(L)'
;MSSIANQHVSDPEVRTEPHLRLDADPDDIGHLVCCRDVSWRTAFCGIEGDTINIAVETYCTMCLEQAEAMRPGWLADPGMFCPVDGQPCPDEHDIDQRIAEETGPPTL
;
A
#
# COMPACT_ATOMS: atom_id res chain seq x y z
N MET A 1 -42.81 12.65 38.20
CA MET A 1 -41.46 12.06 38.21
C MET A 1 -41.44 10.91 37.22
N SER A 2 -40.72 11.07 36.11
CA SER A 2 -40.11 9.99 35.32
C SER A 2 -39.26 10.64 34.24
N SER A 3 -37.95 10.44 34.39
CA SER A 3 -36.88 10.87 33.50
C SER A 3 -36.97 10.16 32.15
N ILE A 4 -36.63 10.85 31.06
CA ILE A 4 -36.14 10.18 29.84
C ILE A 4 -34.78 10.77 29.53
N ALA A 5 -33.81 9.87 29.55
CA ALA A 5 -32.40 10.12 29.48
C ALA A 5 -31.98 10.72 28.14
N ASN A 6 -31.05 11.65 28.26
CA ASN A 6 -30.15 12.19 27.26
C ASN A 6 -29.53 11.03 26.45
N GLN A 7 -29.98 10.81 25.21
CA GLN A 7 -29.26 9.96 24.26
C GLN A 7 -28.43 10.89 23.37
N HIS A 8 -27.20 11.10 23.81
CA HIS A 8 -26.12 11.59 22.96
C HIS A 8 -25.87 10.48 21.94
N VAL A 9 -26.34 10.66 20.71
CA VAL A 9 -25.93 9.83 19.58
C VAL A 9 -24.49 10.22 19.31
N SER A 10 -23.55 9.42 19.82
CA SER A 10 -22.17 9.48 19.38
C SER A 10 -22.17 9.11 17.90
N ASP A 11 -21.90 10.11 17.06
CA ASP A 11 -21.48 9.89 15.67
C ASP A 11 -20.33 8.87 15.72
N PRO A 12 -20.36 7.78 14.94
CA PRO A 12 -19.19 6.95 14.81
C PRO A 12 -18.12 7.87 14.21
N GLU A 13 -17.06 8.16 14.97
CA GLU A 13 -15.85 8.75 14.42
C GLU A 13 -15.56 7.98 13.13
N VAL A 14 -15.73 8.67 12.00
CA VAL A 14 -15.21 8.23 10.71
C VAL A 14 -13.71 8.12 10.97
N ARG A 15 -13.25 6.93 11.33
CA ARG A 15 -11.83 6.61 11.32
C ARG A 15 -11.45 6.63 9.84
N THR A 16 -11.14 7.83 9.33
CA THR A 16 -10.26 7.94 8.19
C THR A 16 -9.01 7.18 8.60
N GLU A 17 -8.81 6.01 8.00
CA GLU A 17 -7.59 5.27 8.25
C GLU A 17 -6.40 6.20 7.96
N PRO A 18 -5.36 6.20 8.80
CA PRO A 18 -4.25 7.12 8.62
C PRO A 18 -3.63 6.92 7.23
N HIS A 19 -3.53 7.99 6.45
CA HIS A 19 -2.81 7.97 5.17
C HIS A 19 -1.38 7.47 5.39
N LEU A 20 -0.85 6.77 4.39
CA LEU A 20 0.56 6.40 4.36
C LEU A 20 1.41 7.67 4.31
N ARG A 21 2.70 7.58 4.62
CA ARG A 21 3.65 8.69 4.46
C ARG A 21 4.46 8.50 3.20
N LEU A 22 4.68 9.56 2.43
CA LEU A 22 5.64 9.50 1.34
C LEU A 22 7.07 9.64 1.88
N ASP A 23 7.97 8.77 1.43
CA ASP A 23 9.40 8.79 1.74
C ASP A 23 10.25 8.74 0.46
N ALA A 24 11.51 9.13 0.57
CA ALA A 24 12.47 9.18 -0.52
C ALA A 24 13.90 8.90 -0.03
N ASP A 25 14.08 7.79 0.70
CA ASP A 25 15.39 7.31 1.13
C ASP A 25 15.88 6.18 0.21
N PRO A 26 16.92 6.40 -0.62
CA PRO A 26 17.42 5.37 -1.54
C PRO A 26 18.12 4.20 -0.85
N ASP A 27 18.63 4.41 0.37
CA ASP A 27 19.37 3.40 1.14
C ASP A 27 18.42 2.46 1.91
N ASP A 28 17.13 2.75 1.94
CA ASP A 28 16.12 1.92 2.60
C ASP A 28 15.82 0.64 1.81
N ILE A 29 15.35 -0.39 2.52
CA ILE A 29 14.95 -1.66 1.92
C ILE A 29 13.48 -1.58 1.51
N GLY A 30 13.25 -1.49 0.20
CA GLY A 30 11.93 -1.48 -0.41
C GLY A 30 11.16 -2.78 -0.20
N HIS A 31 9.92 -2.68 0.25
CA HIS A 31 8.99 -3.80 0.38
C HIS A 31 7.94 -3.73 -0.73
N LEU A 32 7.71 -4.85 -1.42
CA LEU A 32 6.83 -4.88 -2.59
C LEU A 32 5.37 -5.09 -2.18
N VAL A 33 4.48 -4.34 -2.83
CA VAL A 33 3.02 -4.46 -2.75
C VAL A 33 2.48 -4.69 -4.16
N CYS A 34 1.24 -5.21 -4.32
CA CYS A 34 0.65 -5.25 -5.65
C CYS A 34 0.09 -3.87 -6.03
N CYS A 35 0.47 -3.41 -7.22
CA CYS A 35 -0.04 -2.22 -7.91
C CYS A 35 -1.58 -2.17 -8.09
N ARG A 36 -2.30 -3.26 -7.75
CA ARG A 36 -3.76 -3.41 -7.83
C ARG A 36 -4.41 -3.71 -6.48
N ASP A 37 -3.63 -3.86 -5.41
CA ASP A 37 -4.19 -4.02 -4.07
C ASP A 37 -4.97 -2.78 -3.67
N VAL A 38 -6.05 -2.98 -2.92
CA VAL A 38 -6.91 -1.89 -2.41
C VAL A 38 -6.23 -1.01 -1.35
N SER A 39 -5.14 -1.52 -0.75
CA SER A 39 -4.32 -0.80 0.22
C SER A 39 -2.89 -1.32 0.15
N TRP A 40 -1.92 -0.44 0.22
CA TRP A 40 -0.50 -0.78 0.23
C TRP A 40 0.12 -0.91 1.63
N ARG A 41 -0.72 -1.14 2.66
CA ARG A 41 -0.23 -1.31 4.04
C ARG A 41 0.51 -2.61 4.30
N THR A 42 0.28 -3.66 3.52
CA THR A 42 0.89 -4.97 3.76
C THR A 42 1.66 -5.41 2.53
N ALA A 43 2.97 -5.58 2.70
CA ALA A 43 3.84 -6.07 1.64
C ALA A 43 3.63 -7.57 1.39
N PHE A 44 4.13 -8.07 0.25
CA PHE A 44 4.07 -9.49 -0.08
C PHE A 44 4.69 -10.38 1.01
N CYS A 45 5.78 -9.94 1.66
CA CYS A 45 6.39 -10.70 2.75
C CYS A 45 5.58 -10.69 4.07
N GLY A 46 4.45 -9.97 4.13
CA GLY A 46 3.57 -9.86 5.30
C GLY A 46 3.95 -8.75 6.30
N ILE A 47 5.01 -7.98 6.03
CA ILE A 47 5.34 -6.80 6.84
C ILE A 47 4.30 -5.71 6.60
N GLU A 48 3.86 -5.09 7.69
CA GLU A 48 3.05 -3.88 7.65
C GLU A 48 3.94 -2.64 7.53
N GLY A 49 3.56 -1.71 6.67
CA GLY A 49 4.25 -0.44 6.44
C GLY A 49 3.33 0.76 6.65
N ASP A 50 3.92 1.87 7.11
CA ASP A 50 3.27 3.17 7.22
C ASP A 50 3.84 4.20 6.22
N THR A 51 4.79 3.78 5.37
CA THR A 51 5.43 4.61 4.35
C THR A 51 5.35 3.97 2.96
N ILE A 52 5.33 4.81 1.92
CA ILE A 52 5.61 4.45 0.54
C ILE A 52 6.91 5.16 0.17
N ASN A 53 7.95 4.39 -0.12
CA ASN A 53 9.25 4.93 -0.55
C ASN A 53 9.43 4.72 -2.06
N ILE A 54 9.52 5.82 -2.79
CA ILE A 54 9.62 5.83 -4.27
C ILE A 54 11.08 5.87 -4.76
N ALA A 55 12.05 6.00 -3.86
CA ALA A 55 13.46 6.19 -4.19
C ALA A 55 14.34 4.96 -3.93
N VAL A 56 13.78 3.86 -3.40
CA VAL A 56 14.52 2.67 -3.00
C VAL A 56 15.32 2.06 -4.16
N GLU A 57 16.57 1.69 -3.89
CA GLU A 57 17.41 0.98 -4.84
C GLU A 57 17.55 -0.51 -4.52
N THR A 58 17.23 -0.91 -3.28
CA THR A 58 17.32 -2.29 -2.79
C THR A 58 15.95 -2.81 -2.38
N TYR A 59 15.59 -4.01 -2.84
CA TYR A 59 14.31 -4.65 -2.50
C TYR A 59 14.48 -5.81 -1.53
N CYS A 60 13.48 -6.01 -0.67
CA CYS A 60 13.40 -7.12 0.26
C CYS A 60 13.34 -8.46 -0.49
N THR A 61 14.35 -9.32 -0.28
CA THR A 61 14.44 -10.64 -0.92
C THR A 61 13.19 -11.50 -0.68
N MET A 62 12.61 -11.46 0.53
CA MET A 62 11.40 -12.23 0.84
C MET A 62 10.19 -11.77 0.03
N CYS A 63 10.08 -10.47 -0.29
CA CYS A 63 9.01 -9.98 -1.16
C CYS A 63 9.16 -10.53 -2.58
N LEU A 64 10.39 -10.54 -3.11
CA LEU A 64 10.70 -11.07 -4.44
C LEU A 64 10.40 -12.57 -4.54
N GLU A 65 10.86 -13.35 -3.55
CA GLU A 65 10.59 -14.79 -3.47
C GLU A 65 9.09 -15.08 -3.34
N GLN A 66 8.37 -14.27 -2.58
CA GLN A 66 6.94 -14.45 -2.41
C GLN A 66 6.17 -14.12 -3.70
N ALA A 67 6.56 -13.07 -4.43
CA ALA A 67 5.96 -12.76 -5.73
C ALA A 67 6.21 -13.89 -6.75
N GLU A 68 7.44 -14.42 -6.80
CA GLU A 68 7.80 -15.57 -7.64
C GLU A 68 7.02 -16.84 -7.25
N ALA A 69 6.76 -17.06 -5.95
CA ALA A 69 5.95 -18.17 -5.47
C ALA A 69 4.45 -18.01 -5.83
N MET A 70 3.93 -16.78 -5.83
CA MET A 70 2.55 -16.48 -6.25
C MET A 70 2.38 -16.71 -7.76
N ARG A 71 3.37 -16.32 -8.56
CA ARG A 71 3.40 -16.53 -10.01
C ARG A 71 4.81 -16.94 -10.46
N PRO A 72 5.05 -18.24 -10.70
CA PRO A 72 6.34 -18.71 -11.20
C PRO A 72 6.71 -18.04 -12.53
N GLY A 73 7.94 -17.56 -12.63
CA GLY A 73 8.48 -16.79 -13.73
C GLY A 73 8.19 -15.29 -13.67
N TRP A 74 7.56 -14.78 -12.61
CA TRP A 74 7.23 -13.35 -12.47
C TRP A 74 8.48 -12.47 -12.54
N LEU A 75 9.57 -12.87 -11.88
CA LEU A 75 10.83 -12.11 -11.93
C LEU A 75 11.47 -12.06 -13.33
N ALA A 76 11.11 -13.00 -14.20
CA ALA A 76 11.62 -13.10 -15.56
C ALA A 76 10.64 -12.53 -16.62
N ASP A 77 9.44 -12.12 -16.21
CA ASP A 77 8.41 -11.58 -17.11
C ASP A 77 8.59 -10.07 -17.26
N PRO A 78 8.86 -9.55 -18.48
CA PRO A 78 8.97 -8.13 -18.71
C PRO A 78 7.62 -7.40 -18.63
N GLY A 79 6.50 -8.13 -18.68
CA GLY A 79 5.19 -7.56 -18.41
C GLY A 79 5.00 -7.36 -16.93
N MET A 80 4.89 -6.10 -16.49
CA MET A 80 4.53 -5.72 -15.12
C MET A 80 3.09 -6.17 -14.81
N PHE A 81 2.88 -7.47 -14.63
CA PHE A 81 1.63 -8.08 -14.20
C PHE A 81 1.64 -8.25 -12.69
N CYS A 82 0.49 -8.04 -12.05
CA CYS A 82 0.39 -8.31 -10.62
C CYS A 82 0.52 -9.83 -10.37
N PRO A 83 1.40 -10.26 -9.44
CA PRO A 83 1.55 -11.68 -9.14
C PRO A 83 0.33 -12.28 -8.41
N VAL A 84 -0.53 -11.43 -7.82
CA VAL A 84 -1.74 -11.85 -7.08
C VAL A 84 -2.88 -12.28 -8.01
N ASP A 85 -3.18 -11.50 -9.05
CA ASP A 85 -4.34 -11.72 -9.93
C ASP A 85 -3.99 -11.93 -11.42
N GLY A 86 -2.71 -11.82 -11.76
CA GLY A 86 -2.19 -12.00 -13.11
C GLY A 86 -2.58 -10.92 -14.13
N GLN A 87 -3.33 -9.88 -13.71
CA GLN A 87 -3.74 -8.77 -14.57
C GLN A 87 -2.60 -7.76 -14.73
N PRO A 88 -2.56 -7.00 -15.84
CA PRO A 88 -1.57 -5.96 -16.02
C PRO A 88 -1.70 -4.92 -14.89
N CYS A 89 -0.56 -4.45 -14.40
CA CYS A 89 -0.54 -3.28 -13.53
C CYS A 89 -1.13 -2.06 -14.28
N PRO A 90 -1.70 -1.10 -13.53
CA PRO A 90 -1.99 0.23 -14.07
C PRO A 90 -0.72 0.86 -14.69
N ASP A 91 -0.90 1.87 -15.53
CA ASP A 91 0.24 2.60 -16.06
C ASP A 91 0.93 3.45 -14.98
N GLU A 92 2.10 3.98 -15.30
CA GLU A 92 2.91 4.78 -14.37
C GLU A 92 2.14 5.99 -13.83
N HIS A 93 1.34 6.64 -14.67
CA HIS A 93 0.56 7.81 -14.27
C HIS A 93 -0.54 7.44 -13.26
N ASP A 94 -1.25 6.33 -13.50
CA ASP A 94 -2.25 5.81 -12.58
C ASP A 94 -1.62 5.41 -11.24
N ILE A 95 -0.42 4.82 -11.27
CA ILE A 95 0.33 4.46 -10.06
C ILE A 95 0.72 5.72 -9.27
N ASP A 96 1.26 6.74 -9.93
CA ASP A 96 1.63 8.01 -9.31
C ASP A 96 0.43 8.71 -8.67
N GLN A 97 -0.72 8.71 -9.36
CA GLN A 97 -1.95 9.26 -8.83
C GLN A 97 -2.38 8.51 -7.56
N ARG A 98 -2.32 7.17 -7.58
CA ARG A 98 -2.64 6.35 -6.41
C ARG A 98 -1.71 6.61 -5.22
N ILE A 99 -0.41 6.76 -5.47
CA ILE A 99 0.56 7.13 -4.42
C ILE A 99 0.12 8.45 -3.77
N ALA A 100 -0.19 9.47 -4.57
CA ALA A 100 -0.61 10.78 -4.06
C ALA A 100 -1.92 10.71 -3.24
N GLU A 101 -2.86 9.86 -3.65
CA GLU A 101 -4.12 9.64 -2.92
C GLU A 101 -3.91 8.90 -1.59
N GLU A 102 -3.06 7.86 -1.56
CA GLU A 102 -2.81 7.04 -0.37
C GLU A 102 -1.89 7.72 0.64
N THR A 103 -0.92 8.56 0.20
CA THR A 103 -0.04 9.27 1.13
C THR A 103 -0.59 10.59 1.67
N GLY A 104 -1.69 11.08 1.09
CA GLY A 104 -2.22 12.41 1.41
C GLY A 104 -1.25 13.55 1.03
N PRO A 105 -1.63 14.81 1.31
CA PRO A 105 -0.74 15.94 1.05
C PRO A 105 0.53 15.84 1.91
N PRO A 106 1.71 16.23 1.39
CA PRO A 106 2.95 16.18 2.16
C PRO A 106 2.81 16.98 3.45
N THR A 107 3.17 16.37 4.57
CA THR A 107 3.19 17.03 5.87
C THR A 107 4.31 18.07 5.87
N LEU A 108 3.95 19.34 5.80
CA LEU A 108 4.88 20.50 5.88
C LEU A 108 5.44 20.71 7.29
#